data_AF-A0A3B3DAG9-F1
#
_entry.id   AF-A0A3B3DAG9-F1
#
_cell.length_a   1.000
_cell.length_b   1.000
_cell.length_c   1.000
_cell.angle_alpha   90.00
_cell.angle_beta   90.00
_cell.angle_gamma   90.00
#
_symmetry.space_group_name_H-M   'P 1'
#
loop_
_entity.id
_entity.type
_entity.pdbx_description
1 polymer ?
#
loop_
_entity_poly.entity_id
_entity_poly.type
_entity_poly.pdbx_seq_one_letter_code
_entity_poly.pdbx_strand_id
1 'polypeptide(L)'
;KSGYDVVSFRRGCFRLAYRHEKTYRSKTEPGNLRLHQLLLVPLWKQKSGHEDRPVIWDYHVILLKVGVKSDAVIYDLDSVLPFPCNLRLYAAQALRSDRTLRPKFHRKLRVVPAHCFLLNFASDRSHMKNADGTWKMPPPSYRPIQTAESKMNLDDFISMNPAVGWGTVYTLGQFLLKYVVEDSSASASSSTAVS
;
A
#
# COMPACT_ATOMS: atom_id res chain seq x y z
N LYS A 1 12.15 3.91 21.60
CA LYS A 1 11.43 2.68 21.13
C LYS A 1 11.36 2.77 19.61
N SER A 2 11.84 1.79 18.84
CA SER A 2 11.69 1.80 17.37
C SER A 2 10.25 1.49 16.98
N GLY A 3 9.65 2.31 16.13
CA GLY A 3 8.31 2.05 15.59
C GLY A 3 8.36 1.15 14.36
N TYR A 4 7.45 0.19 14.30
CA TYR A 4 7.09 -0.50 13.06
C TYR A 4 5.71 0.02 12.64
N ASP A 5 5.59 0.43 11.39
CA ASP A 5 4.36 0.93 10.78
C ASP A 5 4.03 0.06 9.56
N VAL A 6 2.83 -0.51 9.49
CA VAL A 6 2.35 -1.22 8.30
C VAL A 6 1.74 -0.20 7.34
N VAL A 7 2.25 -0.14 6.12
CA VAL A 7 1.68 0.71 5.07
C VAL A 7 0.78 -0.17 4.22
N SER A 8 -0.50 -0.17 4.60
CA SER A 8 -1.47 -1.20 4.21
C SER A 8 -1.93 -1.07 2.79
N PHE A 9 -1.96 -2.25 2.17
CA PHE A 9 -2.09 -2.49 0.76
C PHE A 9 -2.06 -4.08 0.50
N ARG A 10 -1.96 -4.69 -0.72
CA ARG A 10 -2.05 -6.20 -1.04
C ARG A 10 -0.82 -6.86 -1.70
N ARG A 11 -0.76 -8.18 -1.87
CA ARG A 11 0.30 -8.89 -2.61
C ARG A 11 -0.27 -9.85 -3.69
N GLY A 12 0.42 -10.01 -4.83
CA GLY A 12 0.33 -11.16 -5.77
C GLY A 12 -0.76 -11.24 -6.88
N CYS A 13 -0.35 -11.00 -8.14
CA CYS A 13 -0.82 -11.57 -9.44
C CYS A 13 -2.27 -11.30 -9.97
N PHE A 14 -2.57 -11.17 -11.28
CA PHE A 14 -1.75 -11.01 -12.52
C PHE A 14 -2.56 -10.32 -13.68
N ARG A 15 -1.89 -9.46 -14.47
CA ARG A 15 -2.09 -9.09 -15.90
C ARG A 15 -3.50 -8.77 -16.49
N LEU A 16 -3.79 -7.46 -16.69
CA LEU A 16 -4.08 -6.80 -18.00
C LEU A 16 -4.79 -5.44 -17.81
N ALA A 17 -4.15 -4.33 -18.22
CA ALA A 17 -4.83 -3.04 -18.43
C ALA A 17 -4.03 -2.07 -19.33
N TYR A 18 -3.69 -2.46 -20.55
CA TYR A 18 -3.42 -1.48 -21.61
C TYR A 18 -3.91 -1.96 -22.99
N ARG A 19 -5.20 -1.76 -23.26
CA ARG A 19 -5.72 -1.56 -24.61
C ARG A 19 -7.09 -0.88 -24.58
N HIS A 20 -7.18 0.23 -25.30
CA HIS A 20 -8.37 0.98 -25.72
C HIS A 20 -9.36 1.55 -24.67
N GLU A 21 -9.44 2.88 -24.67
CA GLU A 21 -10.74 3.56 -24.61
C GLU A 21 -11.63 3.05 -25.76
N LYS A 22 -12.81 2.49 -25.44
CA LYS A 22 -14.09 2.74 -26.16
C LYS A 22 -15.28 2.52 -25.22
N THR A 23 -16.08 3.58 -25.07
CA THR A 23 -17.55 3.57 -24.87
C THR A 23 -18.15 2.60 -23.85
N TYR A 24 -18.38 3.07 -22.61
CA TYR A 24 -19.47 2.55 -21.77
C TYR A 24 -20.69 3.47 -21.94
N ARG A 25 -21.72 3.02 -22.67
CA ARG A 25 -22.99 3.73 -22.85
C ARG A 25 -23.90 3.37 -21.68
N SER A 26 -24.56 4.36 -21.09
CA SER A 26 -25.44 4.15 -19.93
C SER A 26 -26.60 3.20 -20.25
N LYS A 27 -26.84 2.25 -19.33
CA LYS A 27 -28.18 1.82 -18.93
C LYS A 27 -28.21 1.78 -17.41
N THR A 28 -29.03 2.65 -16.83
CA THR A 28 -29.26 2.76 -15.38
C THR A 28 -30.44 1.86 -15.00
N GLU A 29 -30.21 0.96 -14.05
CA GLU A 29 -31.26 0.48 -13.14
C GLU A 29 -31.05 1.18 -11.78
N PRO A 30 -32.09 1.73 -11.12
CA PRO A 30 -31.93 2.53 -9.91
C PRO A 30 -31.77 1.66 -8.66
N GLY A 31 -30.60 1.04 -8.51
CA GLY A 31 -30.24 0.25 -7.33
C GLY A 31 -28.80 0.51 -6.87
N ASN A 32 -28.64 1.35 -5.85
CA ASN A 32 -27.39 1.60 -5.10
C ASN A 32 -26.09 1.52 -5.93
N LEU A 33 -25.76 2.57 -6.69
CA LEU A 33 -24.36 2.81 -7.09
C LEU A 33 -23.53 3.13 -5.84
N ARG A 34 -23.02 2.10 -5.17
CA ARG A 34 -21.80 2.24 -4.39
C ARG A 34 -20.68 2.52 -5.38
N LEU A 35 -20.23 3.78 -5.41
CA LEU A 35 -19.00 4.18 -6.07
C LEU A 35 -17.84 3.44 -5.40
N HIS A 36 -17.54 2.23 -5.86
CA HIS A 36 -16.29 1.57 -5.56
C HIS A 36 -15.20 2.49 -6.07
N GLN A 37 -14.49 3.14 -5.15
CA GLN A 37 -13.26 3.86 -5.42
C GLN A 37 -12.37 2.89 -6.19
N LEU A 38 -12.18 3.11 -7.49
CA LEU A 38 -11.27 2.31 -8.31
C LEU A 38 -9.85 2.61 -7.85
N LEU A 39 -9.41 1.91 -6.82
CA LEU A 39 -8.05 1.94 -6.31
C LEU A 39 -7.17 1.29 -7.37
N LEU A 40 -6.62 2.13 -8.23
CA LEU A 40 -5.65 1.74 -9.26
C LEU A 40 -4.33 2.33 -8.82
N VAL A 41 -3.55 1.54 -8.09
CA VAL A 41 -2.29 1.93 -7.46
C VAL A 41 -1.13 1.52 -8.38
N PRO A 42 -0.57 2.43 -9.20
CA PRO A 42 0.61 2.13 -9.99
C PRO A 42 1.83 2.00 -9.09
N LEU A 43 2.57 0.90 -9.22
CA LEU A 43 3.80 0.66 -8.49
C LEU A 43 4.87 0.05 -9.39
N TRP A 44 6.04 0.69 -9.43
CA TRP A 44 7.18 0.25 -10.23
C TRP A 44 8.07 -0.73 -9.48
N LYS A 45 8.99 -1.36 -10.22
CA LYS A 45 9.97 -2.32 -9.69
C LYS A 45 9.30 -3.45 -8.89
N GLN A 46 8.29 -4.07 -9.50
CA GLN A 46 7.52 -5.19 -8.96
C GLN A 46 7.84 -6.48 -9.74
N LYS A 47 7.91 -7.63 -9.07
CA LYS A 47 8.27 -8.95 -9.63
C LYS A 47 7.31 -9.43 -10.72
N SER A 48 6.04 -9.02 -10.67
CA SER A 48 5.01 -9.28 -11.69
C SER A 48 4.97 -8.22 -12.80
N GLY A 49 5.83 -7.20 -12.73
CA GLY A 49 5.98 -6.15 -13.74
C GLY A 49 6.88 -6.56 -14.92
N HIS A 50 6.96 -5.70 -15.92
CA HIS A 50 7.79 -5.92 -17.11
C HIS A 50 8.44 -4.59 -17.54
N GLU A 51 9.75 -4.63 -17.82
CA GLU A 51 10.62 -3.45 -18.03
C GLU A 51 10.39 -2.36 -16.97
N ASP A 52 10.18 -1.11 -17.38
CA ASP A 52 9.95 0.05 -16.52
C ASP A 52 8.46 0.45 -16.43
N ARG A 53 7.55 -0.51 -16.68
CA ARG A 53 6.10 -0.31 -16.53
C ARG A 53 5.64 -0.62 -15.10
N PRO A 54 4.68 0.15 -14.53
CA PRO A 54 4.12 -0.17 -13.23
C PRO A 54 3.22 -1.40 -13.31
N VAL A 55 3.15 -2.16 -12.21
CA VAL A 55 2.00 -3.02 -11.93
C VAL A 55 0.89 -2.13 -11.40
N ILE A 56 -0.33 -2.32 -11.89
CA ILE A 56 -1.52 -1.63 -11.37
C ILE A 56 -2.19 -2.57 -10.38
N TRP A 57 -2.14 -2.19 -9.11
CA TRP A 57 -2.74 -2.95 -8.02
C TRP A 57 -4.11 -2.39 -7.63
N ASP A 58 -4.98 -3.27 -7.14
CA ASP A 58 -6.13 -2.90 -6.31
C ASP A 58 -5.64 -2.27 -4.99
N TYR A 59 -4.58 -2.82 -4.40
CA TYR A 59 -3.77 -2.27 -3.32
C TYR A 59 -2.39 -3.01 -3.31
N HIS A 60 -1.19 -2.43 -2.99
CA HIS A 60 0.14 -3.17 -2.81
C HIS A 60 0.98 -3.14 -1.45
N VAL A 61 1.02 -4.18 -0.59
CA VAL A 61 1.51 -4.18 0.83
C VAL A 61 2.98 -3.83 0.95
N ILE A 62 3.31 -2.98 1.92
CA ILE A 62 4.67 -2.85 2.43
C ILE A 62 4.70 -2.66 3.96
N LEU A 63 5.74 -3.18 4.61
CA LEU A 63 6.06 -2.84 6.01
C LEU A 63 7.12 -1.73 6.03
N LEU A 64 6.83 -0.64 6.75
CA LEU A 64 7.74 0.46 7.02
C LEU A 64 8.35 0.29 8.42
N LYS A 65 9.67 0.30 8.52
CA LYS A 65 10.38 0.36 9.79
C LYS A 65 11.02 1.73 9.92
N VAL A 66 10.68 2.46 10.98
CA VAL A 66 11.27 3.77 11.30
C VAL A 66 12.20 3.62 12.49
N GLY A 67 13.49 3.84 12.27
CA GLY A 67 14.49 3.85 13.33
C GLY A 67 14.52 5.18 14.06
N VAL A 68 14.93 5.17 15.34
CA VAL A 68 15.22 6.40 16.09
C VAL A 68 16.61 6.97 15.74
N LYS A 69 17.48 6.13 15.17
CA LYS A 69 18.88 6.43 14.80
C LYS A 69 19.32 5.71 13.52
N SER A 70 18.39 5.31 12.67
CA SER A 70 18.67 4.57 11.44
C SER A 70 17.61 4.86 10.41
N ASP A 71 18.03 5.07 9.16
CA ASP A 71 17.18 5.30 7.99
C ASP A 71 15.90 4.44 8.00
N ALA A 72 14.81 5.08 7.61
CA ALA A 72 13.58 4.36 7.34
C ALA A 72 13.77 3.32 6.22
N VAL A 73 13.27 2.11 6.43
CA VAL A 73 13.34 1.00 5.45
C VAL A 73 12.00 0.38 5.16
N ILE A 74 11.84 -0.06 3.90
CA ILE A 74 10.68 -0.75 3.36
C ILE A 74 10.96 -2.24 3.17
N TYR A 75 10.07 -3.07 3.69
CA TYR A 75 9.99 -4.49 3.37
C TYR A 75 8.81 -4.70 2.41
N ASP A 76 9.10 -4.68 1.11
CA ASP A 76 8.19 -5.06 0.03
C ASP A 76 8.62 -6.42 -0.52
N LEU A 77 7.83 -7.47 -0.26
CA LEU A 77 8.16 -8.81 -0.70
C LEU A 77 7.96 -9.02 -2.22
N ASP A 78 7.16 -8.19 -2.88
CA ASP A 78 6.95 -8.21 -4.34
C ASP A 78 7.90 -7.28 -5.11
N SER A 79 8.70 -6.45 -4.43
CA SER A 79 9.67 -5.62 -5.15
C SER A 79 10.83 -6.42 -5.75
N VAL A 80 11.41 -5.90 -6.84
CA VAL A 80 12.73 -6.28 -7.35
C VAL A 80 13.86 -5.39 -6.82
N LEU A 81 13.55 -4.41 -5.97
CA LEU A 81 14.53 -3.64 -5.20
C LEU A 81 15.13 -4.49 -4.06
N PRO A 82 16.23 -4.05 -3.42
CA PRO A 82 16.80 -4.74 -2.26
C PRO A 82 15.76 -4.98 -1.15
N PHE A 83 15.94 -6.06 -0.39
CA PHE A 83 15.04 -6.44 0.71
C PHE A 83 15.82 -6.63 2.02
N PRO A 84 15.66 -5.75 3.03
CA PRO A 84 14.89 -4.50 3.00
C PRO A 84 15.45 -3.44 2.04
N CYS A 85 14.59 -2.52 1.61
CA CYS A 85 14.94 -1.38 0.76
C CYS A 85 15.06 -0.11 1.60
N ASN A 86 16.05 0.75 1.34
CA ASN A 86 16.06 2.10 1.89
C ASN A 86 14.82 2.89 1.40
N LEU A 87 14.12 3.60 2.29
CA LEU A 87 12.89 4.29 1.92
C LEU A 87 13.09 5.35 0.83
N ARG A 88 14.24 6.06 0.81
CA ARG A 88 14.55 7.04 -0.24
C ARG A 88 14.67 6.37 -1.61
N LEU A 89 15.31 5.20 -1.66
CA LEU A 89 15.45 4.39 -2.87
C LEU A 89 14.08 3.84 -3.34
N TYR A 90 13.26 3.33 -2.42
CA TYR A 90 11.92 2.85 -2.71
C TYR A 90 11.01 3.98 -3.21
N ALA A 91 11.07 5.15 -2.57
CA ALA A 91 10.36 6.35 -2.97
C ALA A 91 10.77 6.83 -4.37
N ALA A 92 12.07 6.82 -4.69
CA ALA A 92 12.57 7.25 -5.99
C ALA A 92 12.21 6.28 -7.12
N GLN A 93 12.30 4.96 -6.89
CA GLN A 93 12.20 3.96 -7.96
C GLN A 93 10.84 3.25 -8.07
N ALA A 94 10.24 2.85 -6.95
CA ALA A 94 8.99 2.09 -6.91
C ALA A 94 7.77 3.02 -6.82
N LEU A 95 7.79 4.01 -5.91
CA LEU A 95 6.73 5.00 -5.83
C LEU A 95 6.84 6.00 -7.00
N ARG A 96 7.94 6.76 -7.13
CA ARG A 96 8.05 7.90 -8.07
C ARG A 96 7.04 9.01 -7.78
N SER A 97 7.09 10.11 -8.53
CA SER A 97 6.15 11.23 -8.36
C SER A 97 4.77 10.94 -8.98
N ASP A 98 3.70 11.36 -8.30
CA ASP A 98 2.34 11.41 -8.85
C ASP A 98 2.14 12.54 -9.89
N ARG A 99 3.09 13.48 -10.04
CA ARG A 99 2.96 14.67 -10.90
C ARG A 99 2.73 14.35 -12.38
N THR A 100 3.23 13.20 -12.86
CA THR A 100 3.04 12.72 -14.25
C THR A 100 1.83 11.81 -14.41
N LEU A 101 1.12 11.50 -13.31
CA LEU A 101 -0.04 10.62 -13.32
C LEU A 101 -1.34 11.42 -13.40
N ARG A 102 -2.35 10.85 -14.08
CA ARG A 102 -3.72 11.39 -14.05
C ARG A 102 -4.23 11.36 -12.60
N PRO A 103 -5.01 12.36 -12.12
CA PRO A 103 -5.46 12.43 -10.73
C PRO A 103 -6.14 11.16 -10.18
N LYS A 104 -6.84 10.40 -11.04
CA LYS A 104 -7.46 9.10 -10.66
C LYS A 104 -6.46 7.99 -10.28
N PHE A 105 -5.17 8.19 -10.51
CA PHE A 105 -4.07 7.30 -10.14
C PHE A 105 -3.16 7.91 -9.05
N HIS A 106 -3.53 9.06 -8.48
CA HIS A 106 -2.79 9.65 -7.36
C HIS A 106 -2.95 8.80 -6.12
N ARG A 107 -1.84 8.49 -5.46
CA ARG A 107 -1.76 7.44 -4.46
C ARG A 107 -1.97 8.02 -3.07
N LYS A 108 -2.79 7.30 -2.31
CA LYS A 108 -3.01 7.51 -0.88
C LYS A 108 -2.47 6.31 -0.13
N LEU A 109 -1.77 6.56 0.96
CA LEU A 109 -1.12 5.54 1.79
C LEU A 109 -1.78 5.56 3.17
N ARG A 110 -2.32 4.42 3.61
CA ARG A 110 -2.75 4.25 5.00
C ARG A 110 -1.59 3.67 5.79
N VAL A 111 -1.10 4.42 6.76
CA VAL A 111 -0.03 4.01 7.67
C VAL A 111 -0.65 3.63 9.01
N VAL A 112 -0.55 2.36 9.39
CA VAL A 112 -1.11 1.79 10.62
C VAL A 112 0.03 1.33 11.52
N PRO A 113 0.15 1.80 12.77
CA PRO A 113 1.15 1.28 13.70
C PRO A 113 1.04 -0.25 13.81
N ALA A 114 2.17 -0.96 13.77
CA ALA A 114 2.16 -2.43 13.66
C ALA A 114 1.45 -3.11 14.83
N HIS A 115 1.50 -2.53 16.03
CA HIS A 115 0.73 -3.02 17.18
C HIS A 115 -0.79 -2.91 16.96
N CYS A 116 -1.27 -1.81 16.38
CA CYS A 116 -2.68 -1.67 15.98
C CYS A 116 -3.03 -2.70 14.90
N PHE A 117 -2.17 -2.88 13.89
CA PHE A 117 -2.40 -3.87 12.82
C PHE A 117 -2.51 -5.29 13.38
N LEU A 118 -1.56 -5.72 14.22
CA LEU A 118 -1.55 -7.06 14.82
C LEU A 118 -2.75 -7.33 15.74
N LEU A 119 -3.25 -6.30 16.43
CA LEU A 119 -4.41 -6.42 17.32
C LEU A 119 -5.76 -6.38 16.60
N ASN A 120 -5.87 -5.72 15.44
CA ASN A 120 -7.16 -5.39 14.83
C ASN A 120 -7.38 -6.00 13.43
N PHE A 121 -6.33 -6.45 12.72
CA PHE A 121 -6.49 -6.96 11.35
C PHE A 121 -7.13 -8.35 11.31
N ALA A 122 -8.22 -8.48 10.55
CA ALA A 122 -8.89 -9.75 10.30
C ALA A 122 -9.21 -9.94 8.80
N SER A 123 -8.91 -11.13 8.27
CA SER A 123 -9.36 -11.53 6.94
C SER A 123 -9.54 -13.05 6.83
N ASP A 124 -10.79 -13.44 6.55
CA ASP A 124 -11.23 -14.79 6.20
C ASP A 124 -10.81 -15.23 4.78
N ARG A 125 -10.18 -14.32 4.02
CA ARG A 125 -9.73 -14.48 2.62
C ARG A 125 -10.87 -14.64 1.60
N SER A 126 -12.12 -14.36 1.96
CA SER A 126 -13.30 -14.43 1.08
C SER A 126 -13.10 -13.68 -0.25
N HIS A 127 -12.53 -12.48 -0.20
CA HIS A 127 -12.18 -11.66 -1.38
C HIS A 127 -11.28 -12.37 -2.43
N MET A 128 -10.49 -13.36 -2.00
CA MET A 128 -9.62 -14.17 -2.88
C MET A 128 -10.34 -15.36 -3.53
N LYS A 129 -11.62 -15.57 -3.25
CA LYS A 129 -12.45 -16.57 -3.93
C LYS A 129 -13.12 -16.00 -5.18
N ASN A 130 -13.34 -16.87 -6.15
CA ASN A 130 -14.22 -16.67 -7.30
C ASN A 130 -15.69 -16.96 -6.89
N ALA A 131 -16.64 -16.64 -7.77
CA ALA A 131 -18.07 -16.87 -7.52
C ALA A 131 -18.42 -18.37 -7.39
N ASP A 132 -17.64 -19.26 -7.99
CA ASP A 132 -17.73 -20.72 -7.86
C ASP A 132 -17.06 -21.27 -6.58
N GLY A 133 -16.51 -20.41 -5.73
CA GLY A 133 -15.78 -20.77 -4.51
C GLY A 133 -14.33 -21.18 -4.71
N THR A 134 -13.83 -21.27 -5.95
CA THR A 134 -12.41 -21.57 -6.25
C THR A 134 -11.50 -20.41 -5.84
N TRP A 135 -10.22 -20.70 -5.60
CA TRP A 135 -9.24 -19.68 -5.20
C TRP A 135 -8.61 -19.00 -6.43
N LYS A 136 -8.62 -17.66 -6.47
CA LYS A 136 -7.92 -16.85 -7.49
C LYS A 136 -6.40 -17.08 -7.49
N MET A 137 -5.85 -17.33 -6.30
CA MET A 137 -4.46 -17.66 -6.02
C MET A 137 -4.43 -18.63 -4.82
N PRO A 138 -3.51 -19.61 -4.76
CA PRO A 138 -3.39 -20.50 -3.61
C PRO A 138 -3.28 -19.70 -2.29
N PRO A 139 -4.18 -19.93 -1.31
CA PRO A 139 -4.12 -19.23 -0.04
C PRO A 139 -2.90 -19.72 0.78
N PRO A 140 -2.39 -18.90 1.72
CA PRO A 140 -1.36 -19.37 2.65
C PRO A 140 -1.82 -20.58 3.47
N SER A 141 -0.92 -21.51 3.77
CA SER A 141 -1.22 -22.75 4.49
C SER A 141 -1.64 -22.57 5.95
N TYR A 142 -1.23 -21.46 6.59
CA TYR A 142 -1.70 -21.09 7.92
C TYR A 142 -3.18 -20.67 7.90
N ARG A 143 -3.88 -20.77 9.05
CA ARG A 143 -5.30 -20.40 9.17
C ARG A 143 -5.54 -18.90 8.85
N PRO A 144 -6.77 -18.50 8.44
CA PRO A 144 -7.10 -17.09 8.30
C PRO A 144 -6.81 -16.29 9.58
N ILE A 145 -6.38 -15.03 9.42
CA ILE A 145 -6.10 -14.14 10.56
C ILE A 145 -7.43 -13.56 11.01
N GLN A 146 -7.74 -13.67 12.30
CA GLN A 146 -9.00 -13.25 12.90
C GLN A 146 -8.72 -12.69 14.30
N THR A 147 -9.55 -11.75 14.75
CA THR A 147 -9.54 -11.25 16.14
C THR A 147 -10.77 -11.79 16.88
N ALA A 148 -10.97 -11.41 18.15
CA ALA A 148 -12.21 -11.78 18.86
C ALA A 148 -13.43 -11.00 18.32
N GLU A 149 -13.19 -9.81 17.77
CA GLU A 149 -14.18 -8.84 17.31
C GLU A 149 -14.52 -8.99 15.82
N SER A 150 -13.60 -9.49 14.99
CA SER A 150 -13.84 -9.64 13.55
C SER A 150 -13.16 -10.85 12.91
N LYS A 151 -13.83 -11.39 11.89
CA LYS A 151 -13.30 -12.39 10.96
C LYS A 151 -12.86 -11.79 9.63
N MET A 152 -13.33 -10.58 9.30
CA MET A 152 -13.07 -9.90 8.03
C MET A 152 -13.37 -8.41 8.18
N ASN A 153 -12.32 -7.58 8.20
CA ASN A 153 -12.41 -6.10 8.20
C ASN A 153 -11.40 -5.46 7.23
N LEU A 154 -10.90 -6.26 6.28
CA LEU A 154 -9.91 -5.85 5.28
C LEU A 154 -10.29 -4.55 4.54
N ASP A 155 -11.57 -4.36 4.22
CA ASP A 155 -12.05 -3.15 3.53
C ASP A 155 -11.78 -1.86 4.33
N ASP A 156 -11.75 -1.92 5.66
CA ASP A 156 -11.42 -0.77 6.52
C ASP A 156 -9.92 -0.40 6.45
N PHE A 157 -9.06 -1.39 6.20
CA PHE A 157 -7.63 -1.22 5.97
C PHE A 157 -7.29 -0.82 4.52
N ILE A 158 -8.15 -1.16 3.56
CA ILE A 158 -8.07 -0.74 2.15
C ILE A 158 -8.62 0.69 1.97
N SER A 159 -9.65 1.05 2.72
CA SER A 159 -10.32 2.35 2.64
C SER A 159 -9.33 3.49 2.82
N MET A 160 -9.42 4.49 1.94
CA MET A 160 -8.65 5.74 2.02
C MET A 160 -9.52 6.93 2.48
N ASN A 161 -10.66 6.62 3.13
CA ASN A 161 -11.42 7.58 3.93
C ASN A 161 -10.77 7.69 5.33
N PRO A 162 -10.30 8.87 5.77
CA PRO A 162 -9.67 9.03 7.08
C PRO A 162 -10.63 8.76 8.27
N ALA A 163 -11.95 8.78 8.05
CA ALA A 163 -12.94 8.45 9.08
C ALA A 163 -13.22 6.94 9.24
N VAL A 164 -12.52 6.09 8.49
CA VAL A 164 -12.69 4.62 8.51
C VAL A 164 -11.39 3.95 8.95
N GLY A 165 -11.50 2.83 9.68
CA GLY A 165 -10.38 1.96 10.03
C GLY A 165 -9.34 2.60 10.97
N TRP A 166 -8.13 2.04 10.95
CA TRP A 166 -7.04 2.40 11.87
C TRP A 166 -5.91 3.19 11.19
N GLY A 167 -5.09 3.89 11.97
CA GLY A 167 -3.93 4.62 11.48
C GLY A 167 -4.28 5.94 10.79
N THR A 168 -3.39 6.42 9.93
CA THR A 168 -3.52 7.72 9.26
C THR A 168 -3.42 7.57 7.75
N VAL A 169 -4.29 8.24 7.00
CA VAL A 169 -4.26 8.30 5.53
C VAL A 169 -3.48 9.54 5.09
N TYR A 170 -2.46 9.34 4.25
CA TYR A 170 -1.65 10.40 3.66
C TYR A 170 -1.81 10.39 2.13
N THR A 171 -1.68 11.55 1.49
CA THR A 171 -1.26 11.60 0.08
C THR A 171 0.21 11.17 -0.05
N LEU A 172 0.64 10.76 -1.24
CA LEU A 172 2.05 10.45 -1.48
C LEU A 172 2.99 11.61 -1.09
N GLY A 173 2.63 12.86 -1.40
CA GLY A 173 3.42 14.03 -1.01
C GLY A 173 3.59 14.16 0.51
N GLN A 174 2.50 14.04 1.27
CA GLN A 174 2.54 14.12 2.74
C GLN A 174 3.35 12.96 3.35
N PHE A 175 3.21 11.75 2.81
CA PHE A 175 3.99 10.59 3.26
C PHE A 175 5.50 10.80 3.04
N LEU A 176 5.89 11.30 1.87
CA LEU A 176 7.30 11.58 1.56
C LEU A 176 7.87 12.73 2.41
N LEU A 177 7.11 13.79 2.66
CA LEU A 177 7.54 14.85 3.58
C LEU A 177 7.85 14.26 4.97
N LYS A 178 6.89 13.55 5.55
CA LYS A 178 7.00 12.98 6.90
C LYS A 178 8.11 11.93 7.06
N TYR A 179 8.22 10.99 6.13
CA TYR A 179 9.09 9.82 6.30
C TYR A 179 10.40 9.89 5.50
N VAL A 180 10.56 10.84 4.56
CA VAL A 180 11.80 11.02 3.76
C VAL A 180 12.47 12.38 4.01
N VAL A 181 11.74 13.45 4.29
CA VAL A 181 12.37 14.78 4.47
C VAL A 181 12.73 15.06 5.93
N GLU A 182 11.83 14.79 6.89
CA GLU A 182 12.08 15.04 8.32
C GLU A 182 13.26 14.24 8.90
N ASP A 183 13.54 13.06 8.33
CA ASP A 183 14.70 12.20 8.67
C ASP A 183 16.06 12.88 8.36
N SER A 184 16.09 13.83 7.42
CA SER A 184 17.29 14.63 7.09
C SER A 184 17.60 15.71 8.14
N SER A 185 16.59 16.25 8.83
CA SER A 185 16.81 17.28 9.86
C SER A 185 17.37 16.73 11.17
N ALA A 186 17.12 15.46 11.48
CA ALA A 186 17.63 14.81 12.69
C ALA A 186 19.11 14.41 12.60
N SER A 187 19.65 14.28 11.39
CA SER A 187 21.06 13.88 11.15
C SER A 187 22.02 15.07 11.03
N ALA A 188 21.53 16.27 10.70
CA ALA A 188 22.36 17.46 10.51
C ALA A 188 22.85 18.14 11.82
N SER A 189 22.27 17.80 12.96
CA SER A 189 22.50 18.49 14.25
C SER A 189 23.63 17.88 15.12
N SER A 190 24.45 16.97 14.57
CA SER A 190 25.49 16.25 15.33
C SER A 190 26.94 16.59 14.97
N SER A 191 27.20 17.62 14.15
CA SER A 191 28.52 17.88 13.56
C SER A 191 29.15 19.24 13.89
N THR A 192 28.94 19.78 15.10
CA THR A 192 29.60 21.03 15.54
C THR A 192 29.96 21.01 17.03
N ALA A 193 31.03 20.30 17.41
CA ALA A 193 31.73 20.46 18.70
C ALA A 193 33.10 19.72 18.71
N VAL A 194 34.08 20.21 17.95
CA VAL A 194 35.51 20.03 18.30
C VAL A 194 36.22 21.34 17.94
N SER A 195 36.80 21.97 18.96
CA SER A 195 37.77 23.07 18.89
C SER A 195 38.93 22.73 19.81
#